data_AF-A0A2T7NUT8-F1
#
_entry.id   AF-A0A2T7NUT8-F1
#
_cell.length_a   1.000
_cell.length_b   1.000
_cell.length_c   1.000
_cell.angle_alpha   90.00
_cell.angle_beta   90.00
_cell.angle_gamma   90.00
#
_symmetry.space_group_name_H-M   'P 1'
#
loop_
_entity.id
_entity.type
_entity.pdbx_description
1 polymer ?
#
loop_
_entity_poly.entity_id
_entity_poly.type
_entity_poly.pdbx_seq_one_letter_code
_entity_poly.pdbx_strand_id
1 'polypeptide(L)'
;MGSVTEALNGFLLSRKAVIENSENGAVTEKVLQQNWTFLIQNISTDESLLVDHLYEMNTVTINEMEVVRTQSPMRNKVVKLLEILQRKSPEAFHQFIEALERSNQSHIAHRLNESLEEELRR
;
A
#
# COMPACT_ATOMS: atom_id res chain seq x y z
N MET A 1 -0.87 2.85 33.14
CA MET A 1 -1.53 2.13 32.03
C MET A 1 -1.21 2.90 30.77
N GLY A 2 -0.04 2.63 30.16
CA GLY A 2 0.34 3.26 28.89
C GLY A 2 -0.52 2.64 27.80
N SER A 3 -1.41 3.44 27.22
CA SER A 3 -2.41 2.95 26.29
C SER A 3 -1.74 2.60 24.97
N VAL A 4 -2.17 1.51 24.33
CA VAL A 4 -1.69 1.00 23.02
C VAL A 4 -1.63 2.11 21.94
N THR A 5 -2.42 3.17 22.11
CA THR A 5 -2.40 4.39 21.30
C THR A 5 -1.08 5.17 21.32
N GLU A 6 -0.31 5.17 22.41
CA GLU A 6 1.00 5.85 22.46
C GLU A 6 2.09 5.07 21.72
N ALA A 7 2.03 3.74 21.75
CA ALA A 7 2.97 2.87 21.01
C ALA A 7 2.70 2.92 19.49
N LEU A 8 1.42 2.92 19.09
CA LEU A 8 1.04 3.10 17.69
C LEU A 8 1.41 4.50 17.17
N ASN A 9 1.21 5.56 17.97
CA ASN A 9 1.65 6.90 17.59
C ASN A 9 3.17 7.01 17.45
N GLY A 10 3.95 6.36 18.33
CA GLY A 10 5.41 6.32 18.21
C GLY A 10 5.88 5.65 16.90
N PHE A 11 5.25 4.54 16.53
CA PHE A 11 5.55 3.83 15.27
C PHE A 11 5.19 4.68 14.04
N LEU A 12 4.04 5.36 14.07
CA LEU A 12 3.59 6.23 12.98
C LEU A 12 4.43 7.52 12.86
N LEU A 13 4.89 8.11 13.97
CA LEU A 13 5.77 9.29 13.96
C LEU A 13 7.16 8.96 13.41
N SER A 14 7.73 7.81 13.75
CA SER A 14 8.99 7.33 13.14
C SER A 14 8.81 7.05 11.65
N ARG A 15 7.65 6.52 11.23
CA ARG A 15 7.31 6.30 9.82
C ARG A 15 7.25 7.61 9.06
N LYS A 16 6.66 8.67 9.63
CA LYS A 16 6.58 10.01 9.03
C LYS A 16 7.93 10.68 8.80
N ALA A 17 8.92 10.45 9.66
CA ALA A 17 10.25 11.04 9.53
C ALA A 17 11.08 10.45 8.36
N VAL A 18 10.78 9.22 7.93
CA VAL A 18 11.40 8.60 6.74
C VAL A 18 10.81 9.18 5.44
N ILE A 19 9.64 9.82 5.51
CA ILE A 19 8.79 10.19 4.35
C ILE A 19 9.19 11.53 3.71
N GLU A 20 9.94 12.41 4.38
CA GLU A 20 10.21 13.77 3.87
C GLU A 20 11.28 13.89 2.76
N ASN A 21 11.94 12.80 2.35
CA ASN A 21 12.96 12.86 1.28
C ASN A 21 12.40 12.46 -0.09
N SER A 22 12.55 13.37 -1.06
CA SER A 22 12.20 13.26 -2.48
C SER A 22 12.87 12.07 -3.22
N GLU A 23 13.72 11.30 -2.54
CA GLU A 23 14.47 10.14 -3.05
C GLU A 23 13.69 8.81 -2.95
N ASN A 24 12.55 8.80 -2.24
CA ASN A 24 11.79 7.57 -1.94
C ASN A 24 10.97 7.01 -3.12
N GLY A 25 10.73 7.77 -4.18
CA GLY A 25 9.89 7.30 -5.30
C GLY A 25 10.49 6.14 -6.09
N ALA A 26 11.81 6.15 -6.31
CA ALA A 26 12.50 5.04 -6.97
C ALA A 26 12.54 3.78 -6.08
N VAL A 27 12.59 3.98 -4.77
CA VAL A 27 12.59 2.88 -3.78
C VAL A 27 11.19 2.23 -3.74
N THR A 28 10.13 3.02 -3.62
CA THR A 28 8.75 2.49 -3.58
C THR A 28 8.38 1.76 -4.88
N GLU A 29 8.81 2.29 -6.03
CA GLU A 29 8.64 1.61 -7.33
C GLU A 29 9.34 0.25 -7.35
N LYS A 30 10.61 0.18 -6.93
CA LYS A 30 11.35 -1.08 -6.85
C LYS A 30 10.68 -2.08 -5.92
N VAL A 31 10.22 -1.64 -4.74
CA VAL A 31 9.54 -2.51 -3.77
C VAL A 31 8.27 -3.12 -4.37
N LEU A 32 7.46 -2.31 -5.08
CA LEU A 32 6.29 -2.80 -5.80
C LEU A 32 6.66 -3.82 -6.87
N GLN A 33 7.69 -3.55 -7.67
CA GLN A 33 8.13 -4.44 -8.75
C GLN A 33 8.67 -5.78 -8.22
N GLN A 34 9.49 -5.74 -7.15
CA GLN A 34 10.08 -6.94 -6.54
C GLN A 34 9.00 -7.84 -5.91
N ASN A 35 7.94 -7.24 -5.36
CA ASN A 35 6.84 -7.99 -4.72
C ASN A 35 5.64 -8.22 -5.66
N TRP A 36 5.71 -7.85 -6.93
CA TRP A 36 4.58 -7.82 -7.85
C TRP A 36 3.80 -9.14 -7.92
N THR A 37 4.50 -10.26 -8.14
CA THR A 37 3.87 -11.58 -8.19
C THR A 37 3.25 -11.99 -6.86
N PHE A 38 3.91 -11.67 -5.75
CA PHE A 38 3.40 -11.94 -4.41
C PHE A 38 2.11 -11.16 -4.15
N LEU A 39 2.09 -9.87 -4.48
CA LEU A 39 0.92 -9.01 -4.31
C LEU A 39 -0.28 -9.52 -5.11
N ILE A 40 -0.06 -9.88 -6.38
CA ILE A 40 -1.11 -10.41 -7.26
C ILE A 40 -1.73 -11.70 -6.73
N GLN A 41 -0.94 -12.54 -6.07
CA GLN A 41 -1.40 -13.84 -5.58
C GLN A 41 -2.06 -13.77 -4.20
N ASN A 42 -1.72 -12.78 -3.38
CA ASN A 42 -2.12 -12.73 -1.97
C ASN A 42 -3.12 -11.61 -1.65
N ILE A 43 -3.24 -10.57 -2.48
CA ILE A 43 -4.23 -9.52 -2.26
C ILE A 43 -5.62 -10.02 -2.67
N SER A 44 -6.54 -9.97 -1.71
CA SER A 44 -7.97 -10.13 -1.96
C SER A 44 -8.60 -8.76 -2.22
N THR A 45 -9.34 -8.58 -3.33
CA THR A 45 -10.05 -7.32 -3.65
C THR A 45 -11.57 -7.43 -3.71
N ASP A 46 -12.15 -8.62 -3.84
CA ASP A 46 -13.61 -8.80 -3.87
C ASP A 46 -14.27 -8.80 -2.48
N GLU A 47 -13.59 -9.39 -1.48
CA GLU A 47 -14.11 -9.44 -0.09
C GLU A 47 -13.51 -8.35 0.80
N SER A 48 -12.52 -7.62 0.28
CA SER A 48 -11.73 -6.65 1.02
C SER A 48 -12.17 -5.22 0.69
N LEU A 49 -12.37 -4.41 1.73
CA LEU A 49 -12.60 -2.95 1.61
C LEU A 49 -11.35 -2.17 1.20
N LEU A 50 -10.32 -2.86 0.66
CA LEU A 50 -9.04 -2.26 0.28
C LEU A 50 -9.21 -1.07 -0.68
N VAL A 51 -9.97 -1.24 -1.76
CA VAL A 51 -10.18 -0.17 -2.75
C VAL A 51 -11.04 0.96 -2.17
N ASP A 52 -11.99 0.63 -1.30
CA ASP A 52 -12.81 1.60 -0.57
C ASP A 52 -11.98 2.48 0.36
N HIS A 53 -11.06 1.89 1.13
CA HIS A 53 -10.15 2.65 1.99
C HIS A 53 -9.20 3.52 1.17
N LEU A 54 -8.70 3.04 0.04
CA LEU A 54 -7.86 3.85 -0.86
C LEU A 54 -8.63 5.04 -1.43
N TYR A 55 -9.92 4.89 -1.71
CA TYR A 55 -10.77 5.99 -2.14
C TYR A 55 -11.02 6.98 -1.00
N GLU A 56 -11.34 6.49 0.21
CA GLU A 56 -11.53 7.30 1.41
C GLU A 56 -10.30 8.15 1.74
N MET A 57 -9.10 7.61 1.51
CA MET A 57 -7.81 8.29 1.71
C MET A 57 -7.39 9.20 0.54
N ASN A 58 -8.25 9.36 -0.47
CA ASN A 58 -7.96 10.10 -1.72
C ASN A 58 -6.73 9.56 -2.49
N THR A 59 -6.34 8.31 -2.26
CA THR A 59 -5.25 7.66 -2.99
C THR A 59 -5.68 7.30 -4.40
N VAL A 60 -6.90 6.80 -4.56
CA VAL A 60 -7.52 6.53 -5.87
C VAL A 60 -8.75 7.41 -6.05
N THR A 61 -8.99 7.84 -7.27
CA THR A 61 -10.20 8.55 -7.67
C THR A 61 -11.37 7.58 -7.84
N ILE A 62 -12.59 8.10 -7.87
CA ILE A 62 -13.79 7.29 -8.15
C ILE A 62 -13.69 6.58 -9.51
N ASN A 63 -13.13 7.24 -10.52
CA ASN A 63 -12.94 6.63 -11.84
C ASN A 63 -11.93 5.48 -11.78
N GLU A 64 -10.82 5.65 -11.05
CA GLU A 64 -9.83 4.59 -10.85
C GLU A 64 -10.40 3.41 -10.07
N MET A 65 -11.19 3.67 -9.02
CA MET A 65 -11.91 2.65 -8.26
C MET A 65 -12.84 1.83 -9.17
N GLU A 66 -13.66 2.48 -9.99
CA GLU A 66 -14.58 1.81 -10.91
C GLU A 66 -13.81 0.99 -11.97
N VAL A 67 -12.71 1.51 -12.49
CA VAL A 67 -11.83 0.78 -13.42
C VAL A 67 -11.26 -0.47 -12.77
N VAL A 68 -10.84 -0.42 -11.51
CA VAL A 68 -10.36 -1.60 -10.76
C VAL A 68 -11.50 -2.60 -10.53
N ARG A 69 -12.67 -2.15 -10.09
CA ARG A 69 -13.82 -3.00 -9.77
C ARG A 69 -14.37 -3.76 -10.97
N THR A 70 -14.31 -3.16 -12.16
CA THR A 70 -14.79 -3.74 -13.41
C THR A 70 -13.85 -4.80 -14.01
N GLN A 71 -12.61 -4.94 -13.51
CA GLN A 71 -11.71 -5.98 -14.01
C GLN A 71 -12.15 -7.38 -13.58
N SER A 72 -11.94 -8.36 -14.45
CA SER A 72 -12.11 -9.78 -14.16
C SER A 72 -11.06 -10.59 -14.93
N PRO A 73 -10.49 -11.68 -14.36
CA PRO A 73 -10.69 -12.20 -12.99
C PRO A 73 -10.03 -11.34 -11.91
N MET A 74 -10.21 -11.67 -10.62
CA MET A 74 -9.62 -11.00 -9.43
C MET A 74 -8.17 -10.56 -9.64
N ARG A 75 -7.34 -11.43 -10.22
CA ARG A 75 -5.94 -11.15 -10.55
C ARG A 75 -5.76 -9.86 -11.35
N ASN A 76 -6.65 -9.60 -12.30
CA ASN A 76 -6.60 -8.38 -13.11
C ASN A 76 -7.00 -7.13 -12.32
N LYS A 77 -7.87 -7.26 -11.31
CA LYS A 77 -8.19 -6.15 -10.38
C LYS A 77 -6.93 -5.71 -9.63
N VAL A 78 -6.19 -6.68 -9.07
CA VAL A 78 -4.96 -6.42 -8.33
C VAL A 78 -3.89 -5.84 -9.26
N VAL A 79 -3.67 -6.44 -10.43
CA VAL A 79 -2.75 -5.89 -11.44
C VAL A 79 -3.09 -4.43 -11.74
N LYS A 80 -4.37 -4.14 -11.98
CA LYS A 80 -4.80 -2.79 -12.34
C LYS A 80 -4.60 -1.80 -11.20
N LEU A 81 -4.86 -2.22 -9.97
CA LEU A 81 -4.60 -1.42 -8.78
C LEU A 81 -3.11 -1.08 -8.65
N LEU A 82 -2.22 -2.07 -8.83
CA LEU A 82 -0.78 -1.86 -8.75
C LEU A 82 -0.26 -0.94 -9.86
N GLU A 83 -0.77 -1.05 -11.10
CA GLU A 83 -0.45 -0.13 -12.20
C GLU A 83 -0.81 1.32 -11.86
N ILE A 84 -1.97 1.52 -11.22
CA ILE A 84 -2.42 2.85 -10.79
C ILE A 84 -1.48 3.39 -9.71
N LEU A 85 -1.12 2.56 -8.72
CA LEU A 85 -0.24 2.95 -7.62
C LEU A 85 1.19 3.26 -8.08
N GLN A 86 1.74 2.51 -9.04
CA GLN A 86 3.08 2.76 -9.59
C GLN A 86 3.20 4.14 -10.27
N ARG A 87 2.08 4.67 -10.78
CA ARG A 87 2.05 5.97 -11.46
C ARG A 87 1.78 7.14 -10.52
N LYS A 88 1.53 6.86 -9.24
CA LYS A 88 1.20 7.86 -8.22
C LYS A 88 2.43 8.26 -7.42
N SER A 89 2.25 9.26 -6.56
CA SER A 89 3.29 9.75 -5.66
C SER A 89 3.74 8.66 -4.68
N PRO A 90 4.94 8.78 -4.09
CA PRO A 90 5.41 7.87 -3.04
C PRO A 90 4.45 7.80 -1.84
N GLU A 91 3.74 8.90 -1.55
CA GLU A 91 2.68 8.95 -0.54
C GLU A 91 1.57 7.92 -0.80
N ALA A 92 1.19 7.71 -2.06
CA ALA A 92 0.16 6.72 -2.41
C ALA A 92 0.57 5.28 -2.05
N PHE A 93 1.87 4.98 -2.06
CA PHE A 93 2.38 3.70 -1.62
C PHE A 93 2.23 3.52 -0.10
N HIS A 94 2.48 4.57 0.69
CA HIS A 94 2.28 4.52 2.14
C HIS A 94 0.81 4.40 2.52
N GLN A 95 -0.06 5.14 1.82
CA GLN A 95 -1.51 5.00 1.98
C GLN A 95 -1.98 3.60 1.57
N PHE A 96 -1.34 2.97 0.57
CA PHE A 96 -1.62 1.60 0.21
C PHE A 96 -1.25 0.59 1.31
N ILE A 97 -0.09 0.74 1.95
CA ILE A 97 0.27 -0.08 3.12
C ILE A 97 -0.76 0.09 4.24
N GLU A 98 -1.18 1.33 4.53
CA GLU A 98 -2.20 1.59 5.54
C GLU A 98 -3.56 0.98 5.16
N ALA A 99 -3.95 1.02 3.88
CA ALA A 99 -5.17 0.39 3.39
C ALA A 99 -5.14 -1.14 3.57
N LEU A 100 -3.98 -1.77 3.38
CA LEU A 100 -3.78 -3.20 3.62
C LEU A 100 -3.94 -3.54 5.11
N GLU A 101 -3.41 -2.71 6.02
CA GLU A 101 -3.61 -2.89 7.46
C GLU A 101 -5.09 -2.76 7.86
N ARG A 102 -5.78 -1.74 7.34
CA ARG A 102 -7.22 -1.51 7.61
C ARG A 102 -8.12 -2.61 7.06
N SER A 103 -7.71 -3.24 5.97
CA SER A 103 -8.48 -4.31 5.31
C SER A 103 -8.16 -5.72 5.81
N ASN A 104 -7.58 -5.87 7.01
CA ASN A 104 -7.15 -7.14 7.60
C ASN A 104 -6.10 -7.92 6.77
N GLN A 105 -5.36 -7.23 5.89
CA GLN A 105 -4.29 -7.78 5.07
C GLN A 105 -2.91 -7.35 5.59
N SER A 106 -2.77 -7.27 6.91
CA SER A 106 -1.55 -6.82 7.61
C SER A 106 -0.32 -7.68 7.30
N HIS A 107 -0.49 -8.96 6.96
CA HIS A 107 0.60 -9.83 6.53
C HIS A 107 1.25 -9.34 5.22
N ILE A 108 0.47 -8.77 4.30
CA ILE A 108 0.96 -8.18 3.04
C ILE A 108 1.63 -6.84 3.32
N ALA A 109 1.02 -6.01 4.17
CA ALA A 109 1.60 -4.74 4.61
C ALA A 109 2.97 -4.94 5.26
N HIS A 110 3.10 -5.93 6.15
CA HIS A 110 4.35 -6.28 6.80
C HIS A 110 5.43 -6.68 5.78
N ARG A 111 5.09 -7.55 4.82
CA ARG A 111 6.02 -7.98 3.77
C ARG A 111 6.53 -6.82 2.92
N LEU A 112 5.65 -5.88 2.58
CA LEU A 112 6.03 -4.67 1.83
C LEU A 112 6.93 -3.76 2.66
N ASN A 113 6.65 -3.63 3.96
CA ASN A 113 7.46 -2.80 4.84
C ASN A 113 8.86 -3.39 5.07
N GLU A 114 8.97 -4.72 5.22
CA GLU A 114 10.26 -5.41 5.27
C GLU A 114 11.08 -5.15 3.99
N SER A 115 10.44 -5.27 2.82
CA SER A 115 11.11 -5.02 1.53
C SER A 115 11.55 -3.55 1.39
N LEU A 116 10.75 -2.62 1.90
CA LEU A 116 11.07 -1.20 1.92
C LEU A 116 12.29 -0.91 2.81
N GLU A 117 12.34 -1.49 4.03
CA GLU A 117 13.48 -1.35 4.91
C GLU A 117 14.77 -1.97 4.33
N GLU A 118 14.66 -3.11 3.64
CA GLU A 118 15.79 -3.75 2.97
C GLU A 118 16.37 -2.87 1.85
N GLU A 119 15.51 -2.26 1.03
CA GLU A 119 15.96 -1.40 -0.06
C GLU A 119 16.49 -0.05 0.45
N LEU A 120 15.97 0.48 1.57
CA LEU A 120 16.50 1.69 2.22
C LEU A 120 17.87 1.47 2.90
N ARG A 121 18.21 0.22 3.27
CA ARG A 121 19.51 -0.12 3.86
C ARG A 121 20.61 -0.36 2.83
N ARG A 122 20.26 -0.48 1.55
CA ARG A 122 21.20 -0.71 0.43
C ARG A 122 21.83 0.59 -0.05
#